data_AF-A0AAV5TBV6-F1
#
_entry.id   AF-A0AAV5TBV6-F1
#
_cell.length_a   1.000
_cell.length_b   1.000
_cell.length_c   1.000
_cell.angle_alpha   90.00
_cell.angle_beta   90.00
_cell.angle_gamma   90.00
#
_symmetry.space_group_name_H-M   'P 1'
#
loop_
_entity.id
_entity.type
_entity.pdbx_description
1 polymer ?
#
loop_
_entity_poly.entity_id
_entity_poly.type
_entity_poly.pdbx_seq_one_letter_code
_entity_poly.pdbx_strand_id
1 'polypeptide(L)'
;SGSNLWGTSRKSSGASRFPMPFASASNGHLSSRVQDIGDKLVEVVGLESAIQMGQIKAGVRAAARRLSQCSTVVIQTHKAFPMQIDGEPWMQPPCIIQITHKNQVPMLIGQTKTTSSWNLLKKNSTASTTSL
;
A
#
# COMPACT_ATOMS: atom_id res chain seq x y z
N SER A 1 4.60 13.02 1.94
CA SER A 1 3.67 11.88 1.97
C SER A 1 4.39 10.62 1.53
N GLY A 2 4.25 9.53 2.28
CA GLY A 2 4.80 8.22 1.88
C GLY A 2 4.11 7.69 0.63
N SER A 3 4.85 6.95 -0.20
CA SER A 3 4.32 6.28 -1.39
C SER A 3 3.66 4.97 -0.98
N ASN A 4 2.42 4.69 -1.41
CA ASN A 4 1.77 3.41 -1.14
C ASN A 4 2.38 2.31 -2.03
N LEU A 5 3.42 1.64 -1.53
CA LEU A 5 4.11 0.58 -2.28
C LEU A 5 3.35 -0.74 -2.28
N TRP A 6 2.49 -0.97 -1.28
CA TRP A 6 1.67 -2.18 -1.20
C TRP A 6 0.52 -2.14 -2.23
N GLY A 7 -0.02 -0.96 -2.53
CA GLY A 7 -1.17 -0.77 -3.42
C GLY A 7 -2.50 -1.14 -2.77
N THR A 8 -3.59 -0.97 -3.51
CA THR A 8 -4.94 -1.34 -3.06
C THR A 8 -5.23 -2.82 -3.35
N SER A 9 -5.87 -3.53 -2.41
CA SER A 9 -6.32 -4.90 -2.66
C SER A 9 -7.48 -4.89 -3.65
N ARG A 10 -7.47 -5.79 -4.63
CA ARG A 10 -8.66 -6.07 -5.44
C ARG A 10 -9.58 -6.95 -4.61
N LYS A 11 -10.70 -6.40 -4.14
CA LYS A 11 -11.81 -7.20 -3.61
C LYS A 11 -12.28 -8.09 -4.77
N SER A 12 -11.98 -9.38 -4.77
CA SER A 12 -12.40 -10.27 -5.86
C SER A 12 -13.93 -10.34 -5.85
N SER A 13 -14.56 -9.64 -6.77
CA SER A 13 -15.97 -9.83 -7.09
C SER A 13 -16.13 -11.22 -7.71
N GLY A 14 -16.62 -12.18 -6.91
CA GLY A 14 -17.18 -13.45 -7.40
C GLY A 14 -16.20 -14.48 -7.93
N ALA A 15 -15.53 -15.24 -7.04
CA ALA A 15 -15.03 -16.57 -7.37
C ALA A 15 -15.37 -17.53 -6.23
N SER A 16 -15.98 -18.66 -6.59
CA SER A 16 -16.48 -19.72 -5.71
C SER A 16 -15.38 -20.25 -4.78
N ARG A 17 -15.62 -20.12 -3.47
CA ARG A 17 -14.75 -20.65 -2.41
C ARG A 17 -15.00 -22.14 -2.23
N PHE A 18 -14.29 -22.98 -2.97
CA PHE A 18 -14.00 -24.34 -2.51
C PHE A 18 -12.58 -24.36 -1.92
N PRO A 19 -12.39 -24.71 -0.63
CA PRO A 19 -11.07 -24.77 -0.03
C PRO A 19 -10.34 -26.02 -0.55
N MET A 20 -9.34 -25.85 -1.40
CA MET A 20 -8.42 -26.93 -1.75
C MET A 20 -7.27 -26.93 -0.73
N PRO A 21 -7.03 -28.04 0.00
CA PRO A 21 -6.08 -28.10 1.12
C PRO A 21 -4.60 -28.14 0.68
N PHE A 22 -4.32 -28.05 -0.61
CA PHE A 22 -2.96 -28.05 -1.17
C PHE A 22 -2.83 -27.03 -2.31
N ALA A 23 -3.03 -25.74 -2.01
CA ALA A 23 -2.68 -24.68 -2.94
C ALA A 23 -1.28 -24.16 -2.57
N SER A 24 -0.28 -24.61 -3.34
CA SER A 24 1.05 -24.00 -3.38
C SER A 24 0.92 -22.47 -3.46
N ALA A 25 1.70 -21.74 -2.66
CA ALA A 25 1.62 -20.30 -2.48
C ALA A 25 1.95 -19.56 -3.80
N SER A 26 1.01 -19.56 -4.73
CA SER A 26 1.09 -18.81 -5.97
C SER A 26 0.87 -17.33 -5.67
N ASN A 27 1.49 -16.48 -6.50
CA ASN A 27 1.46 -15.01 -6.41
C ASN A 27 0.04 -14.40 -6.27
N GLY A 28 -1.03 -15.15 -6.55
CA GLY A 28 -2.42 -14.71 -6.37
C GLY A 28 -2.83 -14.44 -4.92
N HIS A 29 -2.27 -15.16 -3.94
CA HIS A 29 -2.68 -15.04 -2.52
C HIS A 29 -2.38 -13.65 -1.93
N LEU A 30 -1.27 -13.02 -2.32
CA LEU A 30 -0.92 -11.69 -1.78
C LEU A 30 -1.73 -10.56 -2.42
N SER A 31 -2.38 -10.79 -3.56
CA SER A 31 -3.18 -9.75 -4.25
C SER A 31 -4.46 -9.37 -3.50
N SER A 32 -5.06 -10.31 -2.77
CA SER A 32 -6.26 -10.09 -1.96
C SER A 32 -5.95 -9.51 -0.58
N ARG A 33 -4.69 -9.54 -0.14
CA ARG A 33 -4.31 -9.11 1.20
C ARG A 33 -4.30 -7.59 1.32
N VAL A 34 -4.87 -7.09 2.41
CA VAL A 34 -5.00 -5.66 2.71
C VAL A 34 -3.91 -5.31 3.73
N GLN A 35 -3.26 -4.17 3.52
CA GLN A 35 -2.39 -3.59 4.55
C GLN A 35 -3.26 -3.15 5.73
N ASP A 36 -2.88 -3.54 6.94
CA ASP A 36 -3.56 -3.15 8.17
C ASP A 36 -2.51 -2.93 9.27
N ILE A 37 -2.36 -1.70 9.73
CA ILE A 37 -1.40 -1.35 10.80
C ILE A 37 -1.74 -2.03 12.15
N GLY A 38 -2.97 -2.51 12.30
CA GLY A 38 -3.47 -3.17 13.51
C GLY A 38 -3.18 -4.67 13.59
N ASP A 39 -2.86 -5.32 12.46
CA ASP A 39 -2.82 -6.79 12.37
C ASP A 39 -1.50 -7.42 12.88
N LYS A 40 -0.50 -6.59 13.20
CA LYS A 40 0.85 -6.97 13.67
C LYS A 40 1.64 -7.77 12.64
N LEU A 41 1.34 -7.60 11.36
CA LEU A 41 2.04 -8.24 10.26
C LEU A 41 2.90 -7.20 9.53
N VAL A 42 3.98 -7.67 8.95
CA VAL A 42 4.94 -6.88 8.18
C VAL A 42 4.71 -7.16 6.71
N GLU A 43 4.44 -6.13 5.92
CA GLU A 43 4.41 -6.19 4.46
C GLU A 43 5.82 -6.16 3.87
N VAL A 44 6.19 -7.20 3.12
CA VAL A 44 7.47 -7.24 2.42
C VAL A 44 7.24 -6.97 0.94
N VAL A 45 7.84 -5.91 0.41
CA VAL A 45 7.75 -5.50 -1.00
C VAL A 45 9.13 -5.47 -1.66
N GLY A 46 9.19 -5.88 -2.92
CA GLY A 46 10.37 -5.80 -3.77
C GLY A 46 10.19 -4.75 -4.86
N LEU A 47 11.18 -3.89 -5.01
CA LEU A 47 11.29 -2.96 -6.14
C LEU A 47 12.34 -3.48 -7.14
N GLU A 48 11.98 -3.48 -8.42
CA GLU A 48 12.89 -3.87 -9.52
C GLU A 48 13.88 -2.76 -9.85
N SER A 49 13.48 -1.50 -9.71
CA SER A 49 14.32 -0.35 -10.04
C SER A 49 13.80 0.95 -9.43
N ALA A 50 14.65 1.98 -9.45
CA ALA A 50 14.25 3.35 -9.13
C ALA A 50 13.17 3.88 -10.10
N ILE A 51 13.18 3.42 -11.35
CA ILE A 51 12.15 3.77 -12.35
C ILE A 51 10.78 3.24 -11.90
N GLN A 52 10.73 1.99 -11.42
CA GLN A 52 9.50 1.40 -10.90
C GLN A 52 8.97 2.22 -9.71
N MET A 53 9.85 2.65 -8.81
CA MET A 53 9.49 3.55 -7.70
C MET A 53 8.95 4.89 -8.20
N GLY A 54 9.57 5.49 -9.23
CA GLY A 54 9.12 6.74 -9.86
C GLY A 54 7.73 6.61 -10.47
N GLN A 55 7.45 5.51 -11.18
CA GLN A 55 6.13 5.21 -11.73
C GLN A 55 5.07 5.06 -10.64
N ILE A 56 5.40 4.45 -9.50
CA ILE A 56 4.47 4.34 -8.36
C ILE A 56 4.19 5.72 -7.76
N LYS A 57 5.22 6.55 -7.56
CA LYS A 57 5.07 7.92 -7.07
C LYS A 57 4.22 8.80 -7.98
N ALA A 58 4.36 8.63 -9.31
CA ALA A 58 3.60 9.35 -10.31
C ALA A 58 2.19 8.78 -10.55
N GLY A 59 1.83 7.66 -9.92
CA GLY A 59 0.53 7.00 -10.13
C GLY A 59 0.40 6.21 -11.44
N VAL A 60 1.48 6.05 -12.21
CA VAL A 60 1.52 5.27 -13.45
C VAL A 60 1.49 3.76 -13.15
N ARG A 61 2.08 3.35 -12.02
CA ARG A 61 2.06 1.95 -11.55
C ARG A 61 1.37 1.87 -10.20
N ALA A 62 0.48 0.88 -10.05
CA ALA A 62 -0.35 0.76 -8.85
C ALA A 62 0.42 0.33 -7.58
N ALA A 63 1.44 -0.53 -7.72
CA ALA A 63 2.16 -1.12 -6.58
C ALA A 63 3.54 -1.66 -6.98
N ALA A 64 4.37 -1.88 -5.95
CA ALA A 64 5.56 -2.72 -6.02
C ALA A 64 5.18 -4.21 -6.05
N ARG A 65 6.17 -5.09 -6.19
CA ARG A 65 5.94 -6.55 -6.12
C ARG A 65 5.75 -6.96 -4.66
N ARG A 66 4.56 -7.45 -4.29
CA ARG A 66 4.29 -8.02 -2.96
C ARG A 66 5.02 -9.36 -2.82
N LEU A 67 5.88 -9.50 -1.82
CA LEU A 67 6.69 -10.70 -1.57
C LEU A 67 6.09 -11.58 -0.49
N SER A 68 5.62 -10.97 0.59
CA SER A 68 4.96 -11.66 1.70
C SER A 68 4.26 -10.66 2.62
N GLN A 69 3.43 -11.18 3.52
CA GLN A 69 3.04 -10.46 4.71
C GLN A 69 3.04 -11.45 5.89
N CYS A 70 3.76 -11.15 6.96
CA CYS A 70 4.06 -12.12 8.02
C CYS A 70 4.42 -11.44 9.34
N SER A 71 4.35 -12.16 10.46
CA SER A 71 4.67 -11.62 11.79
C SER A 71 6.18 -11.45 12.05
N THR A 72 7.01 -12.17 11.30
CA THR A 72 8.47 -12.17 11.44
C THR A 72 9.12 -12.24 10.08
N VAL A 73 10.13 -11.41 9.86
CA VAL A 73 10.98 -11.42 8.65
C VAL A 73 12.42 -11.66 9.09
N VAL A 74 13.09 -12.63 8.48
CA VAL A 74 14.51 -12.87 8.66
C VAL A 74 15.21 -12.67 7.32
N ILE A 75 16.16 -11.73 7.28
CA ILE A 75 16.94 -11.40 6.08
C ILE A 75 18.41 -11.71 6.39
N GLN A 76 18.98 -12.69 5.69
CA GLN A 76 20.40 -12.97 5.75
C GLN A 76 21.11 -12.31 4.57
N THR A 77 22.20 -11.60 4.88
CA THR A 77 22.97 -10.86 3.89
C THR A 77 24.44 -11.25 3.96
N HIS A 78 25.07 -11.39 2.80
CA HIS A 78 26.45 -11.87 2.68
C HIS A 78 27.42 -10.78 2.18
N LYS A 79 26.91 -9.60 1.86
CA LYS A 79 27.67 -8.45 1.36
C LYS A 79 27.15 -7.17 2.00
N ALA A 80 27.99 -6.14 2.03
CA ALA A 80 27.56 -4.83 2.48
C ALA A 80 26.60 -4.18 1.47
N PHE A 81 25.58 -3.47 1.94
CA PHE A 81 24.59 -2.80 1.10
C PHE A 81 24.01 -1.56 1.79
N PRO A 82 23.51 -0.57 1.02
CA PRO A 82 22.87 0.60 1.59
C PRO A 82 21.56 0.21 2.28
N MET A 83 21.38 0.68 3.51
CA MET A 83 20.19 0.49 4.33
C MET A 83 19.70 1.83 4.86
N GLN A 84 18.41 1.93 5.12
CA GLN A 84 17.79 3.09 5.78
C GLN A 84 16.68 2.60 6.71
N ILE A 85 16.66 3.12 7.94
CA ILE A 85 15.60 2.91 8.94
C ILE A 85 15.31 4.27 9.57
N ASP A 86 14.04 4.59 9.76
CA ASP A 86 13.54 5.82 10.39
C ASP A 86 14.12 7.14 9.81
N GLY A 87 14.61 7.09 8.57
CA GLY A 87 15.22 8.23 7.88
C GLY A 87 16.75 8.19 7.86
N GLU A 88 17.39 7.46 8.76
CA GLU A 88 18.85 7.41 8.91
C GLU A 88 19.47 6.38 7.95
N PRO A 89 20.32 6.79 7.00
CA PRO A 89 20.99 5.88 6.07
C PRO A 89 22.32 5.36 6.62
N TRP A 90 22.68 4.10 6.31
CA TRP A 90 24.02 3.55 6.57
C TRP A 90 24.39 2.44 5.57
N MET A 91 25.66 2.05 5.56
CA MET A 91 26.13 0.83 4.88
C MET A 91 26.06 -0.35 5.84
N GLN A 92 25.09 -1.24 5.65
CA GLN A 92 24.90 -2.41 6.49
C GLN A 92 25.95 -3.49 6.14
N PRO A 93 26.85 -3.90 7.06
CA PRO A 93 27.74 -5.05 6.82
C PRO A 93 26.94 -6.37 6.76
N PRO A 94 27.54 -7.47 6.26
CA PRO A 94 26.91 -8.79 6.26
C PRO A 94 26.37 -9.18 7.64
N CYS A 95 25.09 -9.53 7.70
CA CYS A 95 24.41 -9.84 8.96
C CYS A 95 23.12 -10.65 8.75
N ILE A 96 22.53 -11.07 9.86
CA ILE A 96 21.15 -11.57 9.92
C ILE A 96 20.29 -10.49 10.56
N ILE A 97 19.25 -10.05 9.86
CA ILE A 97 18.30 -9.04 10.32
C ILE A 97 17.00 -9.74 10.65
N GLN A 98 16.52 -9.59 11.88
CA GLN A 98 15.23 -10.11 12.30
C GLN A 98 14.28 -8.95 12.61
N ILE A 99 13.17 -8.89 11.88
CA ILE A 99 12.14 -7.87 12.03
C ILE A 99 10.91 -8.55 12.63
N THR A 100 10.45 -8.04 13.77
CA THR A 100 9.28 -8.54 14.50
C THR A 100 8.53 -7.36 15.10
N HIS A 101 7.19 -7.45 15.12
CA HIS A 101 6.39 -6.50 15.87
C HIS A 101 6.68 -6.64 17.38
N LYS A 102 7.12 -5.55 18.04
CA LYS A 102 7.34 -5.52 19.50
C LYS A 102 6.11 -4.97 20.21
N ASN A 103 5.93 -3.65 20.14
CA ASN A 103 4.86 -2.92 20.81
C ASN A 103 4.05 -2.10 19.81
N GLN A 104 2.85 -1.73 20.22
CA GLN A 104 1.98 -0.82 19.46
C GLN A 104 1.63 0.36 20.36
N VAL A 105 1.66 1.56 19.80
CA VAL A 105 1.27 2.79 20.49
C VAL A 105 0.13 3.46 19.74
N PRO A 106 -0.85 4.06 20.44
CA PRO A 106 -1.87 4.88 19.79
C PRO A 106 -1.19 6.07 19.08
N MET A 107 -1.52 6.27 17.80
CA MET A 107 -1.03 7.41 17.02
C MET A 107 -2.14 8.44 16.85
N LEU A 108 -1.81 9.73 17.01
CA LEU A 108 -2.72 10.81 16.68
C LEU A 108 -2.93 10.86 15.17
N ILE A 109 -4.19 10.80 14.74
CA ILE A 109 -4.57 10.91 13.34
C ILE A 109 -4.95 12.36 13.06
N GLY A 110 -4.34 12.96 12.03
CA GLY A 110 -4.70 14.30 11.59
C GLY A 110 -6.17 14.38 11.18
N GLN A 111 -6.81 15.52 11.45
CA GLN A 111 -8.21 15.75 11.07
C GLN A 111 -8.40 15.52 9.56
N THR A 112 -9.29 14.60 9.19
CA THR A 112 -9.66 14.42 7.79
C THR A 112 -10.40 15.66 7.35
N LYS A 113 -9.84 16.45 6.43
CA LYS A 113 -10.60 17.52 5.79
C LYS A 113 -11.68 16.84 4.96
N THR A 114 -12.91 16.79 5.48
CA THR A 114 -14.10 16.54 4.66
C THR A 114 -14.12 17.64 3.62
N THR A 115 -13.67 17.35 2.41
CA THR A 115 -13.90 18.23 1.27
C THR A 115 -15.39 18.13 0.99
N SER A 116 -16.17 19.05 1.56
CA SER A 116 -17.54 19.30 1.14
C SER A 116 -17.48 19.64 -0.35
N SER A 117 -17.89 18.69 -1.20
CA SER A 117 -18.09 18.95 -2.61
C SER A 117 -19.20 19.98 -2.74
N TRP A 118 -18.83 21.25 -2.89
CA TRP A 118 -19.76 22.30 -3.30
C TRP A 118 -20.19 21.96 -4.73
N ASN A 119 -21.38 21.37 -4.88
CA ASN A 119 -22.08 21.35 -6.16
C ASN A 119 -22.50 22.79 -6.47
N LEU A 120 -21.60 23.53 -7.11
CA LEU A 120 -21.89 24.85 -7.65
C LEU A 120 -21.78 24.80 -9.18
N LEU A 121 -22.89 24.45 -9.82
CA LEU A 121 -23.23 25.11 -11.07
C LEU A 121 -24.65 25.64 -10.96
N LYS A 122 -24.72 26.93 -10.61
CA LYS A 122 -25.87 27.78 -10.91
C LYS A 122 -26.00 27.88 -12.43
N LYS A 123 -27.20 27.69 -12.97
CA LYS A 123 -27.60 28.28 -14.25
C LYS A 123 -28.95 28.96 -14.08
N ASN A 124 -28.93 30.28 -13.93
CA ASN A 124 -30.11 31.13 -14.00
C ASN A 124 -30.19 31.81 -15.37
N SER A 125 -31.44 31.82 -15.88
CA SER A 125 -32.08 32.82 -16.74
C SER A 125 -31.79 32.84 -18.24
N THR A 126 -32.84 32.54 -19.02
CA THR A 126 -33.42 33.49 -20.00
C THR A 126 -34.93 33.26 -20.08
N ALA A 127 -35.70 34.31 -19.77
CA ALA A 127 -37.14 34.38 -19.98
C ALA A 127 -37.47 34.47 -21.48
N SER A 128 -38.65 33.99 -21.88
CA SER A 128 -39.36 34.44 -23.08
C SER A 128 -40.85 34.37 -22.82
N THR A 129 -41.45 35.54 -22.67
CA THR A 129 -42.89 35.82 -22.63
C THR A 129 -43.55 35.38 -23.93
N THR A 130 -44.71 34.73 -23.89
CA THR A 130 -45.72 34.86 -24.95
C THR A 130 -47.12 34.81 -24.32
N SER A 131 -47.88 35.83 -24.69
CA SER A 131 -49.24 36.21 -24.31
C SER A 131 -50.33 35.22 -24.76
N LEU A 132 -51.42 35.19 -23.98
CA LEU A 132 -52.79 35.22 -24.50
C LEU A 132 -53.51 36.41 -23.85
#